data_AF-A0A8H7CQS0-F1
#
_entry.id   AF-A0A8H7CQS0-F1
#
_cell.length_a   1.000
_cell.length_b   1.000
_cell.length_c   1.000
_cell.angle_alpha   90.00
_cell.angle_beta   90.00
_cell.angle_gamma   90.00
#
_symmetry.space_group_name_H-M   'P 1'
#
loop_
_entity.id
_entity.type
_entity.pdbx_description
1 polymer ?
#
loop_
_entity_poly.entity_id
_entity_poly.type
_entity_poly.pdbx_seq_one_letter_code
_entity_poly.pdbx_strand_id
1 'polypeptide(L)'
;MNEYRNLLATCAGSINISIGGEIDLDFLRALYEMRPRRLAFVVPRMFFTCDLGGFTHPLFESVTHLDLYHESGLQEDDIDLNWETWSELASIPVLTHLALSHSIACSILSQVVSQCRRLAVTIVAAYPWEREVSVRYSQNLGSADARVVVMVLSADYNGDWELGARGGEDFWIRAETFVNRKRAGEIDTSCYLLDEGTDQMTV
;
A
#
# COMPACT_ATOMS: atom_id res chain seq x y z
N MET A 1 22.08 6.25 -15.97
CA MET A 1 21.09 7.11 -16.67
C MET A 1 20.45 6.48 -17.91
N ASN A 2 21.19 6.05 -18.94
CA ASN A 2 20.56 5.47 -20.15
C ASN A 2 19.87 4.10 -19.94
N GLU A 3 20.31 3.33 -18.93
CA GLU A 3 19.80 1.98 -18.69
C GLU A 3 18.33 1.97 -18.23
N TYR A 4 17.92 2.87 -17.33
CA TYR A 4 16.53 2.96 -16.88
C TYR A 4 15.56 3.36 -18.00
N ARG A 5 15.95 4.31 -18.86
CA ARG A 5 15.11 4.70 -20.00
C ARG A 5 14.92 3.54 -20.96
N ASN A 6 15.96 2.76 -21.23
CA ASN A 6 15.85 1.59 -22.08
C ASN A 6 14.95 0.52 -21.44
N LEU A 7 15.11 0.27 -20.13
CA LEU A 7 14.26 -0.66 -19.39
C LEU A 7 12.79 -0.22 -19.41
N LEU A 8 12.50 1.03 -19.05
CA LEU A 8 11.13 1.56 -19.02
C LEU A 8 10.51 1.62 -20.42
N ALA A 9 11.32 1.85 -21.46
CA ALA A 9 10.86 1.76 -22.85
C ALA A 9 10.39 0.34 -23.22
N THR A 10 11.02 -0.71 -22.68
CA THR A 10 10.51 -2.09 -22.86
C THR A 10 9.21 -2.35 -22.11
N CYS A 11 8.92 -1.56 -21.09
CA CYS A 11 7.70 -1.61 -20.30
C CYS A 11 6.63 -0.61 -20.78
N ALA A 12 6.80 -0.01 -21.97
CA ALA A 12 5.86 0.99 -22.48
C ALA A 12 4.42 0.45 -22.52
N GLY A 13 3.50 1.15 -21.86
CA GLY A 13 2.10 0.75 -21.72
C GLY A 13 1.79 -0.12 -20.51
N SER A 14 2.79 -0.53 -19.72
CA SER A 14 2.55 -1.21 -18.44
C SER A 14 1.87 -0.25 -17.46
N ILE A 15 0.71 -0.66 -16.95
CA ILE A 15 -0.06 0.07 -15.93
C ILE A 15 0.22 -0.42 -14.50
N ASN A 16 0.95 -1.53 -14.39
CA ASN A 16 1.30 -2.24 -13.16
C ASN A 16 2.81 -2.15 -13.00
N ILE A 17 3.28 -1.42 -11.99
CA ILE A 17 4.71 -1.18 -11.77
C ILE A 17 5.04 -1.45 -10.30
N SER A 18 6.07 -2.26 -10.08
CA SER A 18 6.67 -2.51 -8.76
C SER A 18 8.16 -2.17 -8.80
N ILE A 19 8.67 -1.48 -7.78
CA ILE A 19 10.03 -0.94 -7.75
C ILE A 19 10.72 -1.40 -6.47
N GLY A 20 11.64 -2.35 -6.59
CA GLY A 20 12.41 -2.92 -5.48
C GLY A 20 13.74 -2.23 -5.18
N GLY A 21 13.87 -0.91 -5.38
CA GLY A 21 15.14 -0.21 -5.18
C GLY A 21 14.98 1.31 -5.05
N GLU A 22 16.12 2.00 -4.95
CA GLU A 22 16.15 3.46 -4.85
C GLU A 22 15.56 4.13 -6.10
N ILE A 23 14.80 5.19 -5.87
CA ILE A 23 14.14 5.98 -6.90
C ILE A 23 14.81 7.35 -6.98
N ASP A 24 15.39 7.67 -8.14
CA ASP A 24 15.89 9.01 -8.43
C ASP A 24 14.89 9.86 -9.23
N LEU A 25 15.21 11.15 -9.39
CA LEU A 25 14.39 12.12 -10.12
C LEU A 25 14.14 11.75 -11.59
N ASP A 26 15.14 11.20 -12.27
CA ASP A 26 15.03 10.86 -13.68
C ASP A 26 14.17 9.61 -13.88
N PHE A 27 14.25 8.66 -12.93
CA PHE A 27 13.38 7.49 -12.86
C PHE A 27 11.92 7.90 -12.62
N LEU A 28 11.64 8.81 -11.68
CA LEU A 28 10.28 9.34 -11.45
C LEU A 28 9.68 10.02 -12.69
N ARG A 29 10.50 10.79 -13.42
CA ARG A 29 10.07 11.41 -14.68
C ARG A 29 9.69 10.37 -15.72
N ALA A 30 10.52 9.35 -15.88
CA ALA A 30 10.24 8.28 -16.84
C ALA A 30 9.01 7.44 -16.42
N LEU A 31 8.82 7.19 -15.13
CA LEU A 31 7.61 6.56 -14.60
C LEU A 31 6.35 7.40 -14.86
N TYR A 32 6.43 8.72 -14.71
CA TYR A 32 5.30 9.62 -14.97
C TYR A 32 4.79 9.49 -16.41
N GLU A 33 5.70 9.36 -17.38
CA GLU A 33 5.33 9.17 -18.79
C GLU A 33 4.56 7.86 -19.02
N MET A 34 4.78 6.84 -18.19
CA MET A 34 4.07 5.56 -18.29
C MET A 34 2.64 5.59 -17.74
N ARG A 35 2.31 6.57 -16.88
CA ARG A 35 1.01 6.73 -16.22
C ARG A 35 0.51 5.45 -15.54
N PRO A 36 1.28 4.90 -14.57
CA PRO A 36 0.86 3.70 -13.86
C PRO A 36 -0.48 3.90 -13.14
N ARG A 37 -1.23 2.82 -13.01
CA ARG A 37 -2.47 2.75 -12.22
C ARG A 37 -2.27 1.98 -10.92
N ARG A 38 -1.36 1.01 -10.92
CA ARG A 38 -0.94 0.23 -9.76
C ARG A 38 0.56 0.45 -9.59
N LEU A 39 0.94 1.06 -8.48
CA LEU A 39 2.31 1.44 -8.19
C LEU A 39 2.71 0.89 -6.83
N ALA A 40 3.79 0.14 -6.78
CA ALA A 40 4.39 -0.38 -5.55
C ALA A 40 5.85 0.08 -5.47
N PHE A 41 6.27 0.63 -4.33
CA PHE A 41 7.67 0.98 -4.12
C PHE A 41 8.05 1.06 -2.64
N VAL A 42 9.34 0.87 -2.38
CA VAL A 42 9.94 1.19 -1.08
C VAL A 42 9.89 2.70 -0.90
N VAL A 43 9.27 3.23 0.16
CA VAL A 43 9.31 4.67 0.44
C VAL A 43 10.73 5.04 0.90
N PRO A 44 11.57 5.71 0.06
CA PRO A 44 12.87 6.13 0.55
C PRO A 44 12.68 7.20 1.62
N ARG A 45 13.56 7.27 2.62
CA ARG A 45 13.53 8.36 3.63
C ARG A 45 13.47 9.74 2.97
N MET A 46 14.14 9.86 1.82
CA MET A 46 14.23 11.10 1.06
C MET A 46 12.95 11.47 0.29
N PHE A 47 11.95 10.58 0.20
CA PHE A 47 10.70 10.84 -0.52
C PHE A 47 10.00 12.10 0.00
N PHE A 48 10.07 12.31 1.32
CA PHE A 48 9.40 13.41 2.01
C PHE A 48 10.26 14.67 2.17
N THR A 49 11.58 14.54 2.03
CA THR A 49 12.51 15.65 2.26
C THR A 49 12.97 16.32 0.97
N CYS A 50 12.78 15.68 -0.19
CA CYS A 50 13.27 16.19 -1.46
C CYS A 50 12.21 17.03 -2.20
N ASP A 51 12.70 17.91 -3.08
CA ASP A 51 11.91 18.67 -4.08
C ASP A 51 11.21 17.77 -5.13
N LEU A 52 11.05 16.48 -4.85
CA LEU A 52 10.29 15.53 -5.66
C LEU A 52 8.80 15.85 -5.69
N GLY A 53 8.32 16.74 -4.81
CA GLY A 53 6.92 17.11 -4.68
C GLY A 53 6.07 16.06 -3.95
N GLY A 54 6.69 15.08 -3.29
CA GLY A 54 6.00 14.07 -2.49
C GLY A 54 4.85 13.40 -3.25
N PHE A 55 3.67 13.34 -2.62
CA PHE A 55 2.47 12.77 -3.25
C PHE A 55 1.74 13.75 -4.17
N THR A 56 2.17 15.00 -4.24
CA THR A 56 1.65 16.00 -5.19
C THR A 56 2.29 15.89 -6.58
N HIS A 57 3.32 15.04 -6.74
CA HIS A 57 3.96 14.82 -8.02
C HIS A 57 2.97 14.28 -9.08
N PRO A 58 3.00 14.76 -10.34
CA PRO A 58 2.08 14.33 -11.40
C PRO A 58 2.02 12.82 -11.68
N LEU A 59 3.04 12.06 -11.28
CA LEU A 59 3.04 10.58 -11.29
C LEU A 59 1.80 9.98 -10.63
N PHE A 60 1.30 10.60 -9.57
CA PHE A 60 0.18 10.07 -8.79
C PHE A 60 -1.20 10.42 -9.35
N GLU A 61 -1.30 11.25 -10.40
CA GLU A 61 -2.59 11.66 -10.99
C GLU A 61 -3.43 10.48 -11.50
N SER A 62 -2.79 9.40 -11.94
CA SER A 62 -3.44 8.18 -12.46
C SER A 62 -3.40 7.00 -11.51
N VAL A 63 -2.73 7.11 -10.36
CA VAL A 63 -2.49 5.99 -9.44
C VAL A 63 -3.75 5.70 -8.63
N THR A 64 -4.30 4.52 -8.84
CA THR A 64 -5.50 4.02 -8.16
C THR A 64 -5.17 3.06 -7.03
N HIS A 65 -4.09 2.29 -7.17
CA HIS A 65 -3.55 1.37 -6.17
C HIS A 65 -2.11 1.76 -5.85
N LEU A 66 -1.85 2.04 -4.58
CA LEU A 66 -0.55 2.45 -4.09
C LEU A 66 -0.12 1.48 -2.99
N ASP A 67 1.04 0.87 -3.16
CA ASP A 67 1.65 -0.01 -2.17
C ASP A 67 2.98 0.57 -1.69
N LEU A 68 3.01 0.93 -0.42
CA LEU A 68 4.12 1.59 0.24
C LEU A 68 4.67 0.65 1.31
N TYR A 69 5.81 0.04 1.02
CA TYR A 69 6.50 -0.81 1.97
C TYR A 69 7.81 -0.16 2.43
N HIS A 70 8.25 -0.57 3.62
CA HIS A 70 9.54 -0.14 4.17
C HIS A 70 10.59 -1.22 3.92
N GLU A 71 11.83 -0.78 3.74
CA GLU A 71 12.96 -1.69 3.65
C GLU A 71 13.14 -2.42 4.98
N SER A 72 13.21 -3.76 4.91
CA SER A 72 13.39 -4.61 6.08
C SER A 72 14.70 -4.24 6.80
N GLY A 73 14.62 -3.94 8.10
CA GLY A 73 15.80 -3.67 8.94
C GLY A 73 15.91 -2.24 9.46
N LEU A 74 15.00 -1.33 9.06
CA LEU A 74 14.86 -0.05 9.73
C LEU A 74 14.16 -0.25 11.08
N GLN A 75 14.70 0.36 12.14
CA GLN A 75 14.04 0.35 13.45
C GLN A 75 12.76 1.21 13.39
N GLU A 76 11.77 0.91 14.21
CA GLU A 76 10.51 1.68 14.27
C GLU A 76 10.74 3.17 14.55
N ASP A 77 11.83 3.50 15.25
CA ASP A 77 12.21 4.86 15.63
C ASP A 77 12.76 5.72 14.47
N ASP A 78 13.00 5.11 13.30
CA ASP A 78 13.78 5.71 12.20
C ASP A 78 12.94 6.32 11.06
N ILE A 79 11.62 6.16 11.12
CA ILE A 79 10.68 6.71 10.13
C ILE A 79 10.01 7.91 10.78
N ASP A 80 10.07 9.08 10.14
CA ASP A 80 9.30 10.26 10.54
C ASP A 80 7.80 9.98 10.35
N LEU A 81 7.21 9.29 11.33
CA LEU A 81 5.82 8.88 11.44
C LEU A 81 4.88 10.07 11.75
N ASN A 82 5.29 11.31 11.42
CA ASN A 82 4.42 12.47 11.60
C ASN A 82 3.36 12.50 10.50
N TRP A 83 2.11 12.78 10.88
CA TRP A 83 1.00 12.95 9.95
C TRP A 83 1.27 13.95 8.83
N GLU A 84 1.95 15.05 9.16
CA GLU A 84 2.21 16.13 8.20
C GLU A 84 2.86 15.57 6.92
N THR A 85 3.77 14.62 7.09
CA THR A 85 4.45 13.86 6.03
C THR A 85 3.49 13.03 5.16
N TRP A 86 2.50 12.38 5.78
CA TRP A 86 1.56 11.47 5.12
C TRP A 86 0.30 12.17 4.60
N SER A 87 0.06 13.41 5.03
CA SER A 87 -1.16 14.15 4.73
C SER A 87 -1.37 14.39 3.23
N GLU A 88 -0.30 14.44 2.46
CA GLU A 88 -0.35 14.58 1.01
C GLU A 88 -0.97 13.37 0.31
N LEU A 89 -1.07 12.20 0.93
CA LEU A 89 -1.82 11.07 0.37
C LEU A 89 -3.27 11.45 0.06
N ALA A 90 -3.88 12.34 0.86
CA ALA A 90 -5.23 12.82 0.64
C ALA A 90 -5.37 13.69 -0.63
N SER A 91 -4.25 14.17 -1.18
CA SER A 91 -4.23 14.96 -2.41
C SER A 91 -4.25 14.11 -3.68
N ILE A 92 -3.95 12.79 -3.59
CA ILE A 92 -3.92 11.91 -4.75
C ILE A 92 -5.36 11.73 -5.27
N PRO A 93 -5.69 12.20 -6.48
CA PRO A 93 -7.07 12.41 -6.87
C PRO A 93 -7.82 11.10 -7.10
N VAL A 94 -7.18 10.05 -7.59
CA VAL A 94 -7.88 8.81 -7.97
C VAL A 94 -7.50 7.62 -7.10
N LEU A 95 -6.84 7.86 -5.96
CA LEU A 95 -6.42 6.80 -5.05
C LEU A 95 -7.64 6.15 -4.40
N THR A 96 -7.76 4.84 -4.60
CA THR A 96 -8.86 4.01 -4.05
C THR A 96 -8.33 2.85 -3.21
N HIS A 97 -7.10 2.44 -3.44
CA HIS A 97 -6.48 1.28 -2.81
C HIS A 97 -5.12 1.70 -2.26
N LEU A 98 -4.91 1.49 -0.97
CA LEU A 98 -3.67 1.83 -0.29
C LEU A 98 -3.20 0.66 0.55
N ALA A 99 -1.94 0.26 0.40
CA ALA A 99 -1.28 -0.73 1.21
C ALA A 99 -0.08 -0.06 1.89
N LEU A 100 0.03 -0.29 3.19
CA LEU A 100 1.04 0.28 4.07
C LEU A 100 1.66 -0.87 4.86
N SER A 101 2.94 -0.80 5.14
CA SER A 101 3.57 -1.74 6.07
C SER A 101 3.00 -1.63 7.49
N HIS A 102 3.02 -2.75 8.23
CA HIS A 102 2.55 -2.84 9.61
C HIS A 102 3.28 -1.93 10.62
N SER A 103 4.42 -1.36 10.25
CA SER A 103 5.15 -0.40 11.09
C SER A 103 4.47 0.96 11.21
N ILE A 104 3.39 1.23 10.46
CA ILE A 104 2.69 2.51 10.53
C ILE A 104 1.89 2.65 11.83
N ALA A 105 2.07 3.75 12.56
CA ALA A 105 1.31 4.00 13.78
C ALA A 105 -0.21 4.04 13.53
N CYS A 106 -1.01 3.46 14.43
CA CYS A 106 -2.49 3.42 14.29
C CYS A 106 -3.12 4.81 14.19
N SER A 107 -2.51 5.83 14.80
CA SER A 107 -2.95 7.23 14.71
C SER A 107 -2.85 7.78 13.29
N ILE A 108 -1.76 7.47 12.58
CA ILE A 108 -1.54 7.87 11.19
C ILE A 108 -2.53 7.15 10.29
N LEU A 109 -2.69 5.84 10.46
CA LEU A 109 -3.69 5.08 9.71
C LEU A 109 -5.10 5.65 9.91
N SER A 110 -5.48 5.99 11.15
CA SER A 110 -6.78 6.62 11.44
C SER A 110 -6.95 7.96 10.70
N GLN A 111 -5.88 8.74 10.58
CA GLN A 111 -5.89 10.01 9.84
C GLN A 111 -5.95 9.80 8.33
N VAL A 112 -5.18 8.85 7.77
CA VAL A 112 -5.25 8.47 6.35
C VAL A 112 -6.68 8.09 6.01
N VAL A 113 -7.27 7.20 6.77
CA VAL A 113 -8.60 6.66 6.49
C VAL A 113 -9.66 7.76 6.63
N SER A 114 -9.57 8.64 7.64
CA SER A 114 -10.53 9.74 7.81
C SER A 114 -10.41 10.87 6.77
N GLN A 115 -9.23 11.15 6.24
CA GLN A 115 -8.99 12.25 5.30
C GLN A 115 -9.05 11.81 3.83
N CYS A 116 -8.61 10.59 3.51
CA CYS A 116 -8.65 10.02 2.17
C CYS A 116 -10.02 9.39 1.88
N ARG A 117 -11.03 10.24 1.67
CA ARG A 117 -12.44 9.84 1.50
C ARG A 117 -12.72 8.93 0.28
N ARG A 118 -11.80 8.91 -0.69
CA ARG A 118 -11.89 8.07 -1.90
C ARG A 118 -11.37 6.65 -1.70
N LEU A 119 -10.67 6.38 -0.60
CA LEU A 119 -10.20 5.03 -0.32
C LEU A 119 -11.38 4.08 -0.17
N ALA A 120 -11.35 3.03 -0.98
CA ALA A 120 -12.24 1.90 -0.92
C ALA A 120 -11.64 0.79 -0.04
N VAL A 121 -10.31 0.60 -0.08
CA VAL A 121 -9.59 -0.41 0.70
C VAL A 121 -8.30 0.18 1.25
N THR A 122 -7.98 -0.16 2.50
CA THR A 122 -6.71 0.15 3.13
C THR A 122 -6.16 -1.10 3.79
N ILE A 123 -4.99 -1.54 3.33
CA ILE A 123 -4.30 -2.73 3.79
C ILE A 123 -3.14 -2.32 4.70
N VAL A 124 -3.08 -2.92 5.87
CA VAL A 124 -1.90 -2.94 6.72
C VAL A 124 -1.24 -4.30 6.52
N ALA A 125 -0.19 -4.29 5.71
CA ALA A 125 0.54 -5.48 5.27
C ALA A 125 1.55 -5.90 6.33
N ALA A 126 1.48 -7.17 6.73
CA ALA A 126 2.45 -7.81 7.61
C ALA A 126 2.98 -9.08 6.96
N TYR A 127 4.23 -9.43 7.27
CA TYR A 127 4.80 -10.69 6.83
C TYR A 127 4.35 -11.85 7.72
N PRO A 128 4.48 -13.12 7.26
CA PRO A 128 4.06 -14.28 8.06
C PRO A 128 4.68 -14.38 9.45
N TRP A 129 5.94 -13.96 9.61
CA TRP A 129 6.63 -13.95 10.90
C TRP A 129 6.16 -12.81 11.84
N GLU A 130 5.38 -11.85 11.35
CA GLU A 130 4.81 -10.72 12.11
C GLU A 130 3.34 -10.94 12.47
N ARG A 131 2.84 -12.19 12.39
CA ARG A 131 1.45 -12.52 12.72
C ARG A 131 1.00 -11.98 14.08
N GLU A 132 1.82 -12.14 15.11
CA GLU A 132 1.49 -11.64 16.46
C GLU A 132 1.44 -10.11 16.53
N VAL A 133 2.21 -9.42 15.69
CA VAL A 133 2.15 -7.96 15.56
C VAL A 133 0.83 -7.57 14.89
N SER A 134 0.44 -8.28 13.84
CA SER A 134 -0.84 -8.07 13.13
C SER A 134 -2.05 -8.22 14.04
N VAL A 135 -2.06 -9.27 14.87
CA VAL A 135 -3.13 -9.50 15.87
C VAL A 135 -3.19 -8.32 16.84
N ARG A 136 -2.05 -7.93 17.44
CA ARG A 136 -2.00 -6.77 18.36
C ARG A 136 -2.41 -5.47 17.66
N TYR A 137 -2.00 -5.27 16.41
CA TYR A 137 -2.35 -4.09 15.64
C TYR A 137 -3.86 -4.00 15.44
N SER A 138 -4.49 -5.09 15.01
CA SER A 138 -5.94 -5.17 14.83
C SER A 138 -6.73 -4.88 16.11
N GLN A 139 -6.20 -5.28 17.27
CA GLN A 139 -6.82 -5.00 18.57
C GLN A 139 -6.72 -3.53 18.99
N ASN A 140 -5.73 -2.78 18.50
CA ASN A 140 -5.43 -1.41 18.90
C ASN A 140 -5.91 -0.34 17.91
N LEU A 141 -6.46 -0.73 16.75
CA LEU A 141 -6.91 0.20 15.70
C LEU A 141 -7.99 1.21 16.16
N GLY A 142 -8.74 0.88 17.21
CA GLY A 142 -9.66 1.80 17.91
C GLY A 142 -10.86 2.32 17.10
N SER A 143 -10.88 2.16 15.77
CA SER A 143 -11.93 2.67 14.87
C SER A 143 -12.44 1.58 13.91
N ALA A 144 -13.74 1.30 13.98
CA ALA A 144 -14.44 0.30 13.17
C ALA A 144 -14.65 0.74 11.71
N ASP A 145 -13.60 1.20 11.03
CA ASP A 145 -13.70 1.56 9.63
C ASP A 145 -13.71 0.31 8.76
N ALA A 146 -14.80 0.14 8.00
CA ALA A 146 -15.01 -1.02 7.15
C ALA A 146 -13.96 -1.18 6.05
N ARG A 147 -13.23 -0.10 5.70
CA ARG A 147 -12.22 -0.08 4.63
C ARG A 147 -10.88 -0.69 5.07
N VAL A 148 -10.65 -0.84 6.36
CA VAL A 148 -9.36 -1.30 6.89
C VAL A 148 -9.30 -2.82 6.97
N VAL A 149 -8.19 -3.36 6.50
CA VAL A 149 -7.79 -4.78 6.57
C VAL A 149 -6.36 -4.86 7.09
N VAL A 150 -6.10 -5.70 8.08
CA VAL A 150 -4.75 -6.12 8.48
C VAL A 150 -4.51 -7.46 7.83
N MET A 151 -3.55 -7.55 6.92
CA MET A 151 -3.35 -8.72 6.07
C MET A 151 -1.98 -9.32 6.31
N VAL A 152 -1.96 -10.61 6.64
CA VAL A 152 -0.72 -11.39 6.65
C VAL A 152 -0.46 -11.84 5.22
N LEU A 153 0.47 -11.19 4.54
CA LEU A 153 0.80 -11.47 3.15
C LEU A 153 1.52 -12.81 3.02
N SER A 154 1.38 -13.44 1.84
CA SER A 154 2.17 -14.60 1.45
C SER A 154 3.68 -14.34 1.56
N ALA A 155 4.44 -15.36 1.90
CA ALA A 155 5.91 -15.33 1.83
C ALA A 155 6.40 -15.06 0.39
N ASP A 156 5.60 -15.42 -0.62
CA ASP A 156 5.83 -15.09 -2.02
C ASP A 156 4.98 -13.87 -2.45
N TYR A 157 5.18 -12.74 -1.76
CA TYR A 157 4.51 -11.48 -2.10
C TYR A 157 4.75 -11.05 -3.56
N ASN A 158 5.97 -11.23 -4.07
CA ASN A 158 6.30 -10.87 -5.45
C ASN A 158 5.53 -11.74 -6.45
N GLY A 159 5.42 -13.04 -6.21
CA GLY A 159 4.61 -13.94 -7.04
C GLY A 159 3.13 -13.59 -7.01
N ASP A 160 2.60 -13.22 -5.84
CA ASP A 160 1.20 -12.79 -5.70
C ASP A 160 0.92 -11.47 -6.45
N TRP A 161 1.84 -10.50 -6.36
CA TRP A 161 1.74 -9.27 -7.14
C TRP A 161 1.88 -9.58 -8.66
N GLU A 162 2.85 -10.39 -9.08
CA GLU A 162 2.96 -10.76 -10.50
C GLU A 162 1.68 -11.42 -11.04
N LEU A 163 1.06 -12.29 -10.25
CA LEU A 163 -0.21 -12.94 -10.59
C LEU A 163 -1.31 -11.90 -10.81
N GLY A 164 -1.45 -10.94 -9.91
CA GLY A 164 -2.38 -9.81 -10.03
C GLY A 164 -2.12 -8.94 -11.25
N ALA A 165 -0.85 -8.65 -11.55
CA ALA A 165 -0.46 -7.88 -12.73
C ALA A 165 -0.85 -8.56 -14.05
N ARG A 166 -0.94 -9.90 -14.05
CA ARG A 166 -1.38 -10.74 -15.17
C ARG A 166 -2.90 -10.97 -15.19
N GLY A 167 -3.66 -10.34 -14.28
CA GLY A 167 -5.12 -10.45 -14.17
C GLY A 167 -5.60 -11.66 -13.38
N GLY A 168 -4.71 -12.33 -12.63
CA GLY A 168 -5.08 -13.35 -11.64
C GLY A 168 -5.55 -12.73 -10.32
N GLU A 169 -5.88 -13.59 -9.36
CA GLU A 169 -6.26 -13.19 -8.01
C GLU A 169 -5.03 -12.87 -7.17
N ASP A 170 -4.96 -11.64 -6.66
CA ASP A 170 -3.88 -11.15 -5.77
C ASP A 170 -4.45 -10.68 -4.42
N PHE A 171 -3.56 -10.20 -3.54
CA PHE A 171 -3.92 -9.72 -2.22
C PHE A 171 -4.90 -8.55 -2.24
N TRP A 172 -4.95 -7.76 -3.32
CA TRP A 172 -5.92 -6.67 -3.45
C TRP A 172 -7.33 -7.19 -3.62
N ILE A 173 -7.54 -8.17 -4.51
CA ILE A 173 -8.85 -8.78 -4.73
C ILE A 173 -9.35 -9.46 -3.45
N ARG A 174 -8.45 -10.11 -2.71
CA ARG A 174 -8.78 -10.73 -1.41
C ARG A 174 -9.17 -9.68 -0.37
N ALA A 175 -8.44 -8.56 -0.28
CA ALA A 175 -8.79 -7.45 0.61
C ALA A 175 -10.11 -6.75 0.22
N GLU A 176 -10.36 -6.51 -1.07
CA GLU A 176 -11.64 -5.99 -1.58
C GLU A 176 -12.80 -6.89 -1.18
N THR A 177 -12.65 -8.20 -1.37
CA THR A 177 -13.65 -9.20 -0.98
C THR A 177 -13.96 -9.11 0.51
N PHE A 178 -12.92 -9.03 1.34
CA PHE A 178 -13.08 -8.89 2.80
C PHE A 178 -13.81 -7.59 3.18
N VAL A 179 -13.40 -6.44 2.62
CA VAL A 179 -14.05 -5.14 2.86
C VAL A 179 -15.51 -5.15 2.39
N ASN A 180 -15.82 -5.76 1.25
CA ASN A 180 -17.19 -5.85 0.74
C ASN A 180 -18.08 -6.68 1.65
N ARG A 181 -17.55 -7.77 2.22
CA ARG A 181 -18.26 -8.58 3.23
C ARG A 181 -18.50 -7.81 4.53
N LYS A 182 -17.56 -6.97 4.97
CA LYS A 182 -17.76 -6.03 6.09
C LYS A 182 -18.90 -5.05 5.80
N ARG A 183 -18.90 -4.45 4.61
CA ARG A 183 -19.97 -3.51 4.18
C ARG A 183 -21.33 -4.17 4.06
N ALA A 184 -21.37 -5.45 3.68
CA ALA A 184 -22.60 -6.25 3.63
C ALA A 184 -23.10 -6.70 5.02
N GLY A 185 -22.31 -6.52 6.08
CA GLY A 185 -22.62 -6.98 7.43
C GLY A 185 -22.39 -8.48 7.65
N GLU A 186 -21.69 -9.15 6.74
CA GLU A 186 -21.30 -10.56 6.88
C GLU A 186 -20.11 -10.75 7.83
N ILE A 187 -19.28 -9.72 7.96
CA ILE A 187 -18.13 -9.65 8.86
C ILE A 187 -18.29 -8.40 9.71
N ASP A 188 -18.00 -8.49 11.01
CA ASP A 188 -18.03 -7.32 11.88
C ASP A 188 -17.02 -6.25 11.40
N THR A 189 -17.42 -4.99 11.42
CA THR A 189 -16.55 -3.87 11.03
C THR A 189 -15.28 -3.75 11.88
N SER A 190 -15.27 -4.28 13.11
CA SER A 190 -14.11 -4.35 13.98
C SER A 190 -13.21 -5.56 13.72
N CYS A 191 -13.60 -6.48 12.83
CA CYS A 191 -12.70 -7.53 12.37
C CYS A 191 -11.81 -6.96 11.25
N TYR A 192 -10.51 -6.93 11.51
CA TYR A 192 -9.53 -6.43 10.53
C TYR A 192 -8.64 -7.53 9.97
N LEU A 193 -8.41 -8.61 10.72
CA LEU A 193 -7.41 -9.62 10.36
C LEU A 193 -7.90 -10.51 9.21
N LEU A 194 -7.15 -10.52 8.12
CA LEU A 194 -7.27 -11.46 7.01
C LEU A 194 -5.99 -12.29 6.95
N ASP A 195 -6.12 -13.58 7.21
CA ASP A 195 -5.01 -14.53 7.25
C ASP A 195 -5.19 -15.59 6.16
N GLU A 196 -4.25 -15.62 5.21
CA GLU A 196 -4.27 -16.54 4.06
C GLU A 196 -3.94 -18.00 4.46
N GLY A 197 -3.37 -18.21 5.66
CA GLY A 197 -2.97 -19.54 6.13
C GLY A 197 -4.09 -20.36 6.76
N THR A 198 -5.29 -19.80 6.95
CA THR A 198 -6.41 -20.49 7.56
C THR A 198 -7.65 -20.37 6.69
N ASP A 199 -8.06 -21.48 6.06
CA ASP A 199 -9.41 -21.68 5.51
C ASP A 199 -10.53 -21.51 6.57
N GLN A 200 -10.18 -21.16 7.81
CA GLN A 200 -11.08 -20.88 8.91
C GLN A 200 -10.95 -19.40 9.29
N MET A 201 -11.86 -18.58 8.78
CA MET A 201 -12.12 -17.27 9.39
C MET A 201 -12.47 -17.49 10.86
N THR A 202 -11.57 -17.06 11.75
CA THR A 202 -11.87 -17.05 13.18
C THR A 202 -12.81 -15.88 13.43
N VAL A 203 -14.07 -16.20 13.74
CA VAL A 203 -15.12 -15.24 14.13
C VAL A 203 -14.82 -14.69 15.52
#